data_AF-A0A6N2SVQ8-F1
#
_entry.id   AF-A0A6N2SVQ8-F1
#
_cell.length_a   1.000
_cell.length_b   1.000
_cell.length_c   1.000
_cell.angle_alpha   90.00
_cell.angle_beta   90.00
_cell.angle_gamma   90.00
#
_symmetry.space_group_name_H-M   'P 1'
#
loop_
_entity.id
_entity.type
_entity.pdbx_description
1 polymer ?
#
loop_
_entity_poly.entity_id
_entity_poly.type
_entity_poly.pdbx_seq_one_letter_code
_entity_poly.pdbx_strand_id
1 'polypeptide(L)'
;MKKIPFRYECALELKAVTFYPDFTIRHPKSGNYFYWKHFGLMDSPSYAQQAFQKLNIYCQSGIIPTINLITTYETKEQPLTSQAIENIIQEYFVF
;
A
#
# COMPACT_ATOMS: atom_id res chain seq x y z
N MET A 1 15.41 9.50 -13.95
CA MET A 1 14.82 8.54 -12.97
C MET A 1 14.60 9.28 -11.65
N LYS A 2 13.37 9.26 -11.12
CA LYS A 2 13.09 9.83 -9.79
C LYS A 2 13.66 8.87 -8.75
N LYS A 3 14.54 9.35 -7.88
CA LYS A 3 15.12 8.54 -6.79
C LYS A 3 14.17 8.55 -5.59
N ILE A 4 13.10 7.77 -5.67
CA ILE A 4 12.19 7.56 -4.53
C ILE A 4 12.76 6.43 -3.68
N PRO A 5 13.15 6.68 -2.41
CA PRO A 5 13.66 5.62 -1.53
C PRO A 5 12.54 4.66 -1.15
N PHE A 6 12.74 3.36 -1.39
CA PHE A 6 11.80 2.33 -0.98
C PHE A 6 12.51 1.05 -0.53
N ARG A 7 11.77 0.21 0.19
CA ARG A 7 12.09 -1.20 0.46
C ARG A 7 10.92 -2.06 0.00
N TYR A 8 11.22 -3.11 -0.75
CA TYR A 8 10.25 -4.12 -1.15
C TYR A 8 10.02 -5.11 -0.01
N GLU A 9 8.77 -5.46 0.26
CA GLU A 9 8.37 -6.45 1.29
C GLU A 9 9.11 -6.27 2.63
N CYS A 10 9.22 -5.02 3.09
CA CYS A 10 9.84 -4.74 4.38
C CYS A 10 8.91 -5.21 5.50
N ALA A 11 9.44 -6.01 6.42
CA ALA A 11 8.70 -6.44 7.60
C ALA A 11 8.19 -5.24 8.40
N LEU A 12 6.91 -5.29 8.76
CA LEU A 12 6.21 -4.30 9.55
C LEU A 12 5.52 -5.00 10.72
N GLU A 13 6.10 -4.86 11.89
CA GLU A 13 5.58 -5.46 13.12
C GLU A 13 4.46 -4.58 13.69
N LEU A 14 3.23 -5.09 13.64
CA LEU A 14 2.04 -4.43 14.19
C LEU A 14 1.46 -5.30 15.30
N LYS A 15 1.57 -4.82 16.55
CA LYS A 15 1.16 -5.58 17.74
C LYS A 15 1.92 -6.91 17.82
N ALA A 16 1.22 -8.04 17.64
CA ALA A 16 1.78 -9.39 17.67
C ALA A 16 1.79 -10.07 16.28
N VAL A 17 1.61 -9.28 15.21
CA VAL A 17 1.55 -9.78 13.82
C VAL A 17 2.53 -9.01 12.95
N THR A 18 3.30 -9.75 12.15
CA THR A 18 4.19 -9.15 11.15
C THR A 18 3.50 -9.10 9.81
N PHE A 19 3.43 -7.91 9.23
CA PHE A 19 2.93 -7.66 7.88
C PHE A 19 4.08 -7.37 6.92
N TYR A 20 3.80 -7.60 5.64
CA TYR A 20 4.70 -7.28 4.54
C TYR A 20 3.92 -6.46 3.50
N PRO A 21 3.88 -5.12 3.67
CA PRO A 21 3.47 -4.21 2.60
C PRO A 21 4.35 -4.43 1.38
N ASP A 22 3.81 -4.25 0.18
CA ASP A 22 4.60 -4.48 -1.05
C ASP A 22 5.75 -3.49 -1.13
N PHE A 23 5.50 -2.24 -0.70
CA PHE A 23 6.54 -1.22 -0.58
C PHE A 23 6.43 -0.47 0.74
N THR A 24 7.58 -0.24 1.36
CA THR A 24 7.77 0.80 2.39
C THR A 24 8.56 1.93 1.77
N ILE A 25 7.96 3.10 1.67
CA ILE A 25 8.47 4.24 0.93
C ILE A 25 8.78 5.36 1.91
N ARG A 26 9.95 5.97 1.78
CA ARG A 26 10.28 7.18 2.55
C ARG A 26 10.15 8.38 1.62
N HIS A 27 9.20 9.25 1.91
CA HIS A 27 8.93 10.42 1.07
C HIS A 27 10.20 11.28 0.93
N PRO A 28 10.64 11.60 -0.30
CA PRO A 28 11.96 12.21 -0.52
C PRO A 28 12.12 13.62 0.07
N LYS A 29 11.03 14.38 0.18
CA LYS A 29 11.04 15.74 0.78
C LYS A 29 10.76 15.73 2.28
N SER A 30 9.58 15.28 2.72
CA SER A 30 9.17 15.29 4.13
C SER A 30 9.87 14.26 5.01
N GLY A 31 10.43 13.18 4.44
CA GLY A 31 11.01 12.08 5.21
C GLY A 31 9.99 11.15 5.87
N ASN A 32 8.68 11.40 5.69
CA ASN A 32 7.60 10.57 6.22
C ASN A 32 7.59 9.18 5.58
N TYR A 33 7.16 8.17 6.34
CA TYR A 33 6.97 6.83 5.83
C TYR A 33 5.56 6.62 5.29
N PHE A 34 5.50 5.99 4.11
CA PHE A 34 4.29 5.52 3.46
C PHE A 34 4.41 4.02 3.23
N TYR A 35 3.32 3.31 3.41
CA TYR A 35 3.21 1.91 3.07
C TYR A 35 2.34 1.78 1.82
N TRP A 36 2.72 0.92 0.87
CA TRP A 36 1.89 0.61 -0.29
C TRP A 36 1.55 -0.88 -0.27
N LYS A 37 0.25 -1.20 -0.28
CA LYS A 37 -0.25 -2.57 -0.49
C LYS A 37 -1.22 -2.66 -1.67
N HIS A 38 -0.96 -3.62 -2.54
CA HIS A 38 -1.85 -4.03 -3.62
C HIS A 38 -2.68 -5.24 -3.19
N PHE A 39 -3.98 -5.19 -3.50
CA PHE A 39 -4.96 -6.23 -3.24
C PHE A 39 -5.43 -6.82 -4.58
N GLY A 40 -4.79 -7.91 -4.98
CA GLY A 40 -4.85 -8.49 -6.33
C GLY A 40 -6.06 -9.35 -6.67
N LEU A 41 -6.79 -9.84 -5.66
CA LEU A 41 -7.76 -10.92 -5.82
C LEU A 41 -9.13 -10.54 -5.25
N MET A 42 -9.58 -9.32 -5.51
CA MET A 42 -10.80 -8.77 -4.89
C MET A 42 -12.10 -9.43 -5.35
N ASP A 43 -12.09 -10.19 -6.46
CA ASP A 43 -13.24 -11.01 -6.88
C ASP A 43 -13.49 -12.22 -5.98
N SER A 44 -12.48 -12.65 -5.21
CA SER A 44 -12.64 -13.76 -4.27
C SER A 44 -13.25 -13.25 -2.97
N PRO A 45 -14.46 -13.70 -2.57
CA PRO A 45 -15.10 -13.22 -1.34
C PRO A 45 -14.25 -13.47 -0.09
N SER A 46 -13.58 -14.63 -0.02
CA SER A 46 -12.71 -14.97 1.11
C SER A 46 -11.43 -14.12 1.14
N TYR A 47 -10.89 -13.74 -0.02
CA TYR A 47 -9.76 -12.82 -0.09
C TYR A 47 -10.17 -11.40 0.28
N ALA A 48 -11.30 -10.92 -0.24
CA ALA A 48 -11.83 -9.60 0.08
C ALA A 48 -12.07 -9.43 1.60
N GLN A 49 -12.61 -10.46 2.26
CA GLN A 49 -12.77 -10.46 3.71
C GLN A 49 -11.42 -10.37 4.46
N GLN A 50 -10.40 -11.11 4.02
CA GLN A 50 -9.06 -11.05 4.60
C GLN A 50 -8.38 -9.70 4.33
N ALA A 51 -8.57 -9.11 3.15
CA ALA A 51 -8.08 -7.78 2.81
C ALA A 51 -8.70 -6.73 3.75
N PHE A 52 -10.01 -6.82 3.99
CA PHE A 52 -10.70 -5.94 4.94
C PHE A 52 -10.17 -6.09 6.38
N GLN A 53 -9.96 -7.32 6.85
CA GLN A 53 -9.36 -7.57 8.18
C GLN A 53 -7.95 -6.96 8.28
N LYS A 54 -7.14 -7.10 7.24
CA LYS A 54 -5.80 -6.50 7.17
C LYS A 54 -5.86 -4.98 7.22
N LEU A 55 -6.76 -4.35 6.47
CA LEU A 55 -7.00 -2.91 6.52
C LEU A 55 -7.42 -2.45 7.92
N ASN A 56 -8.31 -3.18 8.59
CA ASN A 56 -8.71 -2.86 9.97
C ASN A 56 -7.50 -2.90 10.93
N ILE A 57 -6.61 -3.88 10.80
CA ILE A 57 -5.40 -3.98 11.64
C ILE A 57 -4.44 -2.81 11.38
N TYR A 58 -4.24 -2.42 10.10
CA TYR A 58 -3.48 -1.22 9.77
C TYR A 58 -4.09 0.02 10.44
N CYS A 59 -5.39 0.24 10.29
CA CYS A 59 -6.08 1.40 10.85
C CYS A 59 -5.95 1.44 12.39
N GLN A 60 -6.16 0.31 13.07
CA GLN A 60 -6.00 0.19 14.52
C GLN A 60 -4.57 0.44 15.00
N SER A 61 -3.59 0.40 14.10
CA SER A 61 -2.18 0.65 14.38
C SER A 61 -1.72 2.04 13.91
N GLY A 62 -2.65 2.93 13.56
CA GLY A 62 -2.35 4.28 13.09
C GLY A 62 -1.86 4.37 11.63
N ILE A 63 -1.97 3.27 10.88
CA ILE A 63 -1.66 3.20 9.45
C ILE A 63 -3.00 3.34 8.70
N ILE A 64 -3.30 4.56 8.28
CA ILE A 64 -4.58 4.98 7.75
C ILE A 64 -4.50 5.06 6.21
N PRO A 65 -5.44 4.40 5.49
CA PRO A 65 -5.59 4.58 4.05
C PRO A 65 -5.59 6.05 3.65
N THR A 66 -4.97 6.36 2.51
CA THR A 66 -4.79 7.70 1.92
C THR A 66 -3.96 8.71 2.71
N ILE A 67 -3.64 8.47 3.99
CA ILE A 67 -2.76 9.33 4.79
C ILE A 67 -1.32 8.81 4.74
N ASN A 68 -1.11 7.57 5.18
CA ASN A 68 0.20 6.91 5.22
C ASN A 68 0.15 5.45 4.72
N LEU A 69 -1.01 5.01 4.23
CA LEU A 69 -1.21 3.74 3.52
C LEU A 69 -1.81 3.98 2.14
N ILE A 70 -1.03 3.70 1.10
CA ILE A 70 -1.48 3.66 -0.29
C ILE A 70 -2.01 2.25 -0.55
N THR A 71 -3.24 2.17 -1.06
CA THR A 71 -3.86 0.90 -1.40
C THR A 71 -4.29 0.88 -2.86
N THR A 72 -3.91 -0.15 -3.60
CA THR A 72 -4.44 -0.41 -4.95
C THR A 72 -5.19 -1.73 -4.95
N TYR A 73 -6.18 -1.84 -5.82
CA TYR A 73 -7.06 -3.00 -5.90
C TYR A 73 -7.18 -3.41 -7.36
N GLU A 74 -7.34 -4.69 -7.61
CA GLU A 74 -7.74 -5.18 -8.93
C GLU A 74 -8.69 -6.35 -8.81
N THR A 75 -9.40 -6.55 -9.91
CA THR A 75 -10.21 -7.71 -10.21
C THR A 75 -9.74 -8.27 -11.55
N LYS A 76 -10.19 -9.48 -11.89
CA LYS A 76 -9.92 -10.12 -13.17
C LYS A 76 -10.44 -9.28 -14.35
N GLU A 77 -11.50 -8.51 -14.14
CA GLU A 77 -12.10 -7.63 -15.15
C GLU A 77 -11.51 -6.21 -15.14
N GLN A 78 -10.95 -5.77 -14.01
CA GLN A 78 -10.36 -4.44 -13.83
C GLN A 78 -8.92 -4.57 -13.31
N PRO A 79 -7.96 -4.92 -14.19
CA PRO A 79 -6.56 -5.09 -13.81
C PRO A 79 -5.90 -3.75 -13.45
N LEU A 80 -4.94 -3.78 -12.53
CA LEU A 80 -4.12 -2.61 -12.23
C LEU A 80 -3.24 -2.26 -13.43
N THR A 81 -3.28 -1.00 -13.86
CA THR A 81 -2.50 -0.53 -15.01
C THR A 81 -1.25 0.23 -14.57
N SER A 82 -0.19 0.17 -15.39
CA SER A 82 1.02 0.97 -15.17
C SER A 82 0.73 2.47 -15.13
N GLN A 83 -0.26 2.94 -15.89
CA GLN A 83 -0.68 4.35 -15.87
C GLN A 83 -1.28 4.75 -14.51
N ALA A 84 -2.09 3.88 -13.90
CA ALA A 84 -2.64 4.13 -12.57
C ALA A 84 -1.52 4.20 -11.51
N ILE A 85 -0.54 3.29 -11.60
CA ILE A 85 0.65 3.29 -10.73
C ILE A 85 1.44 4.60 -10.87
N GLU A 86 1.70 5.03 -12.11
CA GLU A 86 2.42 6.29 -12.37
C GLU A 86 1.66 7.49 -11.79
N ASN A 87 0.35 7.56 -11.99
CA ASN A 87 -0.48 8.63 -11.44
C ASN A 87 -0.39 8.71 -9.90
N ILE A 88 -0.43 7.56 -9.22
CA ILE A 88 -0.27 7.49 -7.76
C ILE A 88 1.12 8.00 -7.34
N ILE A 89 2.17 7.59 -8.05
CA ILE A 89 3.54 8.05 -7.75
C ILE A 89 3.63 9.57 -7.91
N GLN A 90 3.02 10.15 -8.95
CA GLN A 90 2.99 11.59 -9.14
C GLN A 90 2.28 12.31 -7.99
N GLU A 91 1.09 11.83 -7.61
CA GLU A 91 0.27 12.42 -6.55
C GLU A 91 0.98 12.44 -5.20
N TYR A 92 1.62 11.33 -4.80
CA TYR A 92 2.16 11.18 -3.45
C TYR A 92 3.62 11.63 -3.28
N PHE A 93 4.44 11.61 -4.33
CA PHE A 93 5.91 11.70 -4.14
C PHE A 93 6.62 12.74 -5.00
N VAL A 94 5.92 13.45 -5.89
CA VAL A 94 6.55 14.33 -6.88
C VAL A 94 6.29 15.80 -6.59
N PHE A 95 5.09 16.14 -6.15
CA PHE A 95 4.73 17.51 -5.78
C PHE A 95 5.43 17.98 -4.49
#